data_AF-A0A3B0W5U8-F1
#
_entry.id   AF-A0A3B0W5U8-F1
#
_cell.length_a   1.000
_cell.length_b   1.000
_cell.length_c   1.000
_cell.angle_alpha   90.00
_cell.angle_beta   90.00
_cell.angle_gamma   90.00
#
_symmetry.space_group_name_H-M   'P 1'
#
loop_
_entity.id
_entity.type
_entity.pdbx_description
1 polymer ?
#
loop_
_entity_poly.entity_id
_entity_poly.type
_entity_poly.pdbx_seq_one_letter_code
_entity_poly.pdbx_strand_id
1 'polypeptide(L)'
;MADGFAQIKARYIATFAQKQADLKVAWDNKDIPQLHSLLHKLSGSSGGYGFNGLCALCQQATTLTAKNTDIKLEQLEVFLQKIYVELQL
;
A
#
# COMPACT_ATOMS: atom_id res chain seq x y z
N MET A 1 24.48 -0.60 20.60
CA MET A 1 24.08 -1.71 19.71
C MET A 1 22.88 -1.22 18.91
N ALA A 2 23.10 -0.71 17.69
CA ALA A 2 22.01 -0.19 16.86
C ALA A 2 21.27 -1.37 16.20
N ASP A 3 20.33 -1.91 16.97
CA ASP A 3 19.07 -2.53 16.61
C ASP A 3 18.94 -2.99 15.13
N GLY A 4 19.21 -4.27 14.85
CA GLY A 4 19.10 -4.83 13.50
C GLY A 4 17.71 -4.65 12.87
N PHE A 5 16.67 -4.56 13.70
CA PHE A 5 15.31 -4.26 13.24
C PHE A 5 15.19 -2.84 12.68
N ALA A 6 15.86 -1.85 13.27
CA ALA A 6 15.88 -0.48 12.73
C ALA A 6 16.52 -0.40 11.34
N GLN A 7 17.59 -1.18 11.08
CA GLN A 7 18.19 -1.26 9.74
C GLN A 7 17.27 -1.91 8.71
N ILE A 8 16.57 -2.99 9.08
CA ILE A 8 15.63 -3.65 8.17
C ILE A 8 14.42 -2.73 7.90
N LYS A 9 13.91 -2.04 8.92
CA LYS A 9 12.86 -1.04 8.78
C LYS A 9 13.27 0.12 7.87
N ALA A 10 14.49 0.64 8.01
CA ALA A 10 15.02 1.68 7.13
C ALA A 10 15.12 1.22 5.65
N ARG A 11 15.56 -0.03 5.42
CA ARG A 11 15.56 -0.62 4.07
C ARG A 11 14.15 -0.77 3.52
N TYR A 12 13.18 -1.12 4.35
CA TYR A 12 11.78 -1.19 3.94
C TYR A 12 11.23 0.20 3.57
N ILE A 13 11.49 1.23 4.37
CA ILE A 13 11.11 2.63 4.05
C ILE A 13 11.74 3.07 2.73
N ALA A 14 12.99 2.71 2.46
CA ALA A 14 13.64 3.03 1.18
C ALA A 14 12.91 2.46 -0.05
N THR A 15 12.04 1.47 0.12
CA THR A 15 11.20 0.92 -0.96
C THR A 15 9.86 1.65 -1.14
N PHE A 16 9.52 2.63 -0.29
CA PHE A 16 8.22 3.30 -0.30
C PHE A 16 7.97 4.09 -1.59
N ALA A 17 8.99 4.81 -2.07
CA ALA A 17 8.89 5.55 -3.33
C ALA A 17 8.58 4.62 -4.51
N GLN A 18 9.24 3.45 -4.58
CA GLN A 18 8.98 2.46 -5.62
C GLN A 18 7.55 1.91 -5.51
N LYS A 19 7.13 1.53 -4.29
CA LYS A 19 5.77 1.02 -4.03
C LYS A 19 4.69 2.03 -4.41
N GLN A 20 4.92 3.31 -4.13
CA GLN A 20 4.04 4.40 -4.54
C GLN A 20 3.95 4.51 -6.07
N ALA A 21 5.10 4.44 -6.76
CA ALA A 21 5.14 4.46 -8.22
C ALA A 21 4.39 3.26 -8.84
N ASP A 22 4.61 2.05 -8.34
CA ASP A 22 3.91 0.84 -8.80
C ASP A 22 2.38 0.95 -8.60
N LEU A 23 1.93 1.42 -7.43
CA LEU A 23 0.51 1.64 -7.17
C LEU A 23 -0.09 2.69 -8.11
N LYS A 24 0.64 3.78 -8.36
CA LYS A 24 0.20 4.84 -9.27
C LYS A 24 0.08 4.34 -10.70
N VAL A 25 1.05 3.56 -11.18
CA VAL A 25 1.03 2.97 -12.52
C VAL A 25 -0.13 1.98 -12.67
N ALA A 26 -0.37 1.12 -11.68
CA ALA A 26 -1.50 0.20 -11.71
C ALA A 26 -2.85 0.95 -11.72
N TRP A 27 -2.98 2.02 -10.93
CA TRP A 27 -4.16 2.87 -10.91
C TRP A 27 -4.39 3.59 -12.25
N ASP A 28 -3.35 4.20 -12.82
CA ASP A 28 -3.42 4.95 -14.09
C ASP A 28 -3.82 4.04 -15.25
N ASN A 29 -3.26 2.83 -15.30
CA ASN A 29 -3.63 1.81 -16.27
C ASN A 29 -4.99 1.13 -16.00
N LYS A 30 -5.67 1.51 -14.91
CA LYS A 30 -6.92 0.88 -14.44
C LYS A 30 -6.77 -0.65 -14.24
N ASP A 31 -5.56 -1.09 -13.94
CA ASP A 31 -5.22 -2.49 -13.70
C ASP A 31 -5.58 -2.86 -12.26
N ILE A 32 -6.88 -3.06 -12.03
CA ILE A 32 -7.43 -3.42 -10.72
C ILE A 32 -6.82 -4.71 -10.15
N PRO A 33 -6.62 -5.79 -10.93
CA PRO A 33 -5.96 -7.00 -10.42
C PRO A 33 -4.53 -6.74 -9.93
N GLN A 34 -3.74 -5.98 -10.69
CA GLN A 34 -2.39 -5.61 -10.28
C GLN A 34 -2.41 -4.71 -9.04
N LEU A 35 -3.31 -3.73 -9.00
CA LEU A 35 -3.49 -2.85 -7.85
C LEU A 35 -3.83 -3.66 -6.58
N HIS A 36 -4.75 -4.62 -6.69
CA HIS A 36 -5.11 -5.53 -5.61
C HIS A 36 -3.88 -6.31 -5.10
N SER A 37 -3.10 -6.89 -6.01
CA SER A 37 -1.88 -7.63 -5.68
C SER A 37 -0.85 -6.77 -4.95
N LEU A 38 -0.64 -5.53 -5.42
CA LEU A 38 0.29 -4.57 -4.81
C LEU A 38 -0.18 -4.15 -3.41
N LEU A 39 -1.47 -3.83 -3.24
CA LEU A 39 -2.07 -3.49 -1.95
C LEU A 39 -1.98 -4.66 -0.95
N HIS A 40 -2.19 -5.89 -1.41
CA HIS A 40 -2.08 -7.09 -0.56
C HIS A 40 -0.65 -7.32 -0.09
N LYS A 41 0.33 -7.19 -0.99
CA LYS A 41 1.76 -7.27 -0.63
C LYS A 41 2.17 -6.14 0.32
N LEU A 42 1.61 -4.95 0.12
CA LEU A 42 1.89 -3.79 0.97
C LEU A 42 1.33 -3.97 2.37
N SER A 43 0.10 -4.47 2.53
CA SER A 43 -0.47 -4.76 3.85
C SER A 43 0.32 -5.83 4.61
N GLY A 44 0.67 -6.92 3.95
CA GLY A 44 1.45 -8.01 4.57
C GLY A 44 2.83 -7.55 5.04
N SER A 45 3.52 -6.74 4.25
CA SER A 45 4.84 -6.22 4.63
C SER A 45 4.77 -5.10 5.67
N SER A 46 3.81 -4.17 5.58
CA SER A 46 3.71 -3.01 6.46
C SER A 46 3.39 -3.37 7.91
N GLY A 47 2.54 -4.38 8.13
CA GLY A 47 2.26 -4.90 9.48
C GLY A 47 3.51 -5.47 10.17
N GLY A 48 4.38 -6.17 9.42
CA GLY A 48 5.62 -6.75 9.96
C GLY A 48 6.64 -5.72 10.44
N TYR A 49 6.59 -4.48 9.94
CA TYR A 49 7.49 -3.39 10.32
C TYR A 49 6.85 -2.35 11.26
N GLY A 50 5.64 -2.62 11.74
CA GLY A 50 4.91 -1.78 12.69
C GLY A 50 4.19 -0.58 12.06
N PHE A 51 3.99 -0.58 10.74
CA PHE A 51 3.18 0.44 10.05
C PHE A 51 1.71 0.03 10.03
N ASN A 52 1.09 -0.01 11.22
CA ASN A 52 -0.28 -0.50 11.38
C ASN A 52 -1.32 0.35 10.63
N GLY A 53 -1.11 1.67 10.53
CA GLY A 53 -1.95 2.58 9.76
C GLY A 53 -1.95 2.23 8.26
N LEU A 54 -0.76 2.17 7.68
CA LEU A 54 -0.54 1.72 6.30
C LEU A 54 -1.14 0.33 6.03
N CYS A 55 -0.94 -0.62 6.95
CA CYS A 55 -1.50 -1.96 6.85
C CYS A 55 -3.04 -1.94 6.77
N ALA A 56 -3.69 -1.22 7.69
CA ALA A 56 -5.14 -1.11 7.75
C ALA A 56 -5.73 -0.41 6.52
N LEU A 57 -5.06 0.63 6.00
CA LEU A 57 -5.47 1.31 4.77
C LEU A 57 -5.36 0.37 3.56
N CYS A 58 -4.26 -0.36 3.45
CA CYS A 58 -4.04 -1.31 2.37
C CYS A 58 -5.07 -2.45 2.39
N GLN A 59 -5.43 -2.98 3.58
CA GLN A 59 -6.47 -4.00 3.77
C GLN A 59 -7.87 -3.53 3.35
N GLN A 60 -8.22 -2.29 3.68
CA GLN A 60 -9.48 -1.70 3.24
C GLN A 60 -9.52 -1.53 1.72
N ALA A 61 -8.44 -1.03 1.12
CA ALA A 61 -8.31 -0.91 -0.33
C ALA A 61 -8.30 -2.27 -1.04
N THR A 62 -7.72 -3.32 -0.45
CA THR A 62 -7.78 -4.68 -1.02
C THR A 62 -9.20 -5.24 -0.98
N THR A 63 -9.97 -4.94 0.07
CA THR A 63 -11.37 -5.37 0.19
C THR A 63 -12.23 -4.73 -0.91
N LEU A 64 -12.00 -3.46 -1.22
CA LEU A 64 -12.68 -2.74 -2.30
C LEU A 64 -12.32 -3.30 -3.68
N THR A 65 -11.07 -3.69 -3.90
CA THR A 65 -10.61 -4.26 -5.19
C THR A 65 -10.94 -5.75 -5.35
N ALA A 66 -11.16 -6.49 -4.26
CA ALA A 66 -11.55 -7.91 -4.29
C ALA A 66 -13.01 -8.11 -4.75
N LYS A 67 -13.90 -7.22 -4.33
CA LYS A 67 -15.31 -7.22 -4.74
C LYS A 67 -15.40 -6.60 -6.14
N ASN A 68 -15.22 -7.41 -7.17
CA ASN A 68 -15.33 -7.04 -8.59
C ASN A 68 -16.75 -6.54 -9.02
N THR A 69 -17.58 -6.16 -8.07
CA THR A 69 -18.95 -5.69 -8.25
C THR A 69 -19.04 -4.28 -7.69
N ASP A 70 -19.03 -3.29 -8.61
CA ASP A 70 -19.15 -1.86 -8.31
C ASP A 70 -17.99 -1.30 -7.46
N ILE A 71 -16.78 -1.31 -8.02
CA ILE A 71 -15.65 -0.61 -7.42
C ILE A 71 -15.97 0.89 -7.48
N LYS A 72 -16.29 1.48 -6.33
CA LYS A 72 -16.40 2.92 -6.17
C LYS A 72 -15.01 3.54 -6.30
N LEU A 73 -14.63 3.87 -7.54
CA LEU A 73 -13.32 4.42 -7.88
C LEU A 73 -12.96 5.64 -7.01
N GLU A 74 -13.95 6.48 -6.68
CA GLU A 74 -13.78 7.62 -5.79
C GLU A 74 -13.34 7.21 -4.37
N GLN A 75 -13.92 6.14 -3.81
CA GLN A 75 -13.51 5.64 -2.50
C GLN A 75 -12.10 5.06 -2.56
N LEU A 76 -11.80 4.28 -3.60
CA LEU A 76 -10.48 3.69 -3.80
C LEU A 76 -9.41 4.76 -3.98
N GLU A 77 -9.69 5.83 -4.71
CA GLU A 77 -8.79 6.98 -4.86
C GLU A 77 -8.49 7.64 -3.52
N VAL A 78 -9.51 7.87 -2.67
CA VAL A 78 -9.31 8.41 -1.31
C VAL A 78 -8.40 7.50 -0.48
N PHE A 79 -8.56 6.18 -0.58
CA PHE A 79 -7.65 5.25 0.12
C PHE A 79 -6.23 5.30 -0.43
N LEU A 80 -6.06 5.38 -1.76
CA LEU A 80 -4.74 5.50 -2.38
C LEU A 80 -4.04 6.80 -1.96
N GLN A 81 -4.76 7.92 -1.89
CA GLN A 81 -4.21 9.19 -1.38
C GLN A 81 -3.72 9.06 0.07
N LYS A 82 -4.51 8.43 0.95
CA LYS A 82 -4.09 8.18 2.34
C LYS A 82 -2.85 7.28 2.42
N ILE A 83 -2.80 6.23 1.60
CA ILE A 83 -1.64 5.33 1.50
C ILE A 83 -0.41 6.11 1.03
N TYR A 84 -0.54 7.03 0.07
CA TYR A 84 0.57 7.85 -0.39
C TYR A 84 1.12 8.76 0.69
N VAL A 85 0.26 9.36 1.51
CA VAL A 85 0.70 10.18 2.66
C VAL A 85 1.51 9.34 3.65
N GLU A 86 1.05 8.12 3.96
CA GLU A 86 1.78 7.20 4.85
C GLU A 86 3.11 6.70 4.24
N LEU A 87 3.22 6.68 2.91
CA LEU A 87 4.45 6.29 2.20
C LEU A 87 5.46 7.45 2.06
N GLN A 88 5.09 8.68 2.47
CA GLN A 88 5.98 9.86 2.47
C GLN A 88 6.70 10.10 3.82
N LEU A 89 6.53 9.19 4.78
CA LEU A 89 7.18 9.21 6.10
C LEU A 89 8.71 9.25 6.04
#